data_AF-A0A6A3PK37-F1
#
_entry.id   AF-A0A6A3PK37-F1
#
_cell.length_a   1.000
_cell.length_b   1.000
_cell.length_c   1.000
_cell.angle_alpha   90.00
_cell.angle_beta   90.00
_cell.angle_gamma   90.00
#
_symmetry.space_group_name_H-M   'P 1'
#
loop_
_entity.id
_entity.type
_entity.pdbx_description
1 polymer ?
#
loop_
_entity_poly.entity_id
_entity_poly.type
_entity_poly.pdbx_seq_one_letter_code
_entity_poly.pdbx_strand_id
1 'polypeptide(L)'
;MKLFNEKNPTKKTSLIATLTAHYGDKGLTKIVEAAERVPSTATIAKRVQNEQIQRWLGHGKTPDKVFAMLNLDEAGTHFFMHPQMNTWVKYTDDFNKAYPDTEITLLSVLSKRFKEETVVQML
;
A
#
# COMPACT_ATOMS: atom_id res chain seq x y z
N MET A 1 4.06 -21.09 10.02
CA MET A 1 5.36 -20.37 9.98
C MET A 1 6.12 -20.39 11.30
N LYS A 2 5.46 -20.32 12.47
CA LYS A 2 6.12 -20.31 13.80
C LYS A 2 7.15 -21.44 13.97
N LEU A 3 6.72 -22.69 13.80
CA LEU A 3 7.61 -23.87 13.91
C LEU A 3 8.79 -23.83 12.91
N PHE A 4 8.56 -23.37 11.68
CA PHE A 4 9.62 -23.21 10.68
C PHE A 4 10.64 -22.16 11.13
N ASN A 5 10.18 -21.00 11.60
CA ASN A 5 11.03 -19.91 12.06
C ASN A 5 11.82 -20.25 13.35
N GLU A 6 11.25 -21.08 14.22
CA GLU A 6 11.94 -21.60 15.41
C GLU A 6 13.07 -22.56 15.01
N LYS A 7 12.82 -23.46 14.07
CA LYS A 7 13.83 -24.40 13.56
C LYS A 7 14.86 -23.76 12.63
N ASN A 8 14.55 -22.60 12.03
CA ASN A 8 15.41 -21.92 11.06
C ASN A 8 15.63 -20.44 11.47
N PRO A 9 16.35 -20.17 12.57
CA PRO A 9 16.43 -18.84 13.16
C PRO A 9 17.07 -17.77 12.27
N THR A 10 17.92 -18.18 11.32
CA THR A 10 18.58 -17.29 10.34
C THR A 10 17.82 -17.15 9.02
N LYS A 11 16.76 -17.95 8.79
CA LYS A 11 15.95 -17.95 7.56
C LYS A 11 14.46 -17.71 7.85
N LYS A 12 14.17 -16.91 8.88
CA LYS A 12 12.79 -16.61 9.28
C LYS A 12 12.03 -15.94 8.14
N THR A 13 10.75 -16.29 8.01
CA THR A 13 9.81 -15.64 7.08
C THR A 13 8.55 -15.20 7.82
N SER A 14 7.74 -14.38 7.17
CA SER A 14 6.40 -13.99 7.63
C SER A 14 5.37 -14.25 6.55
N LEU A 15 4.08 -14.24 6.93
CA LEU A 15 2.99 -14.44 5.98
C LEU A 15 3.10 -13.41 4.86
N ILE A 16 3.25 -12.14 5.23
CA ILE A 16 3.42 -11.06 4.27
C ILE A 16 4.66 -11.22 3.39
N ALA A 17 5.80 -11.64 3.93
CA ALA A 17 7.03 -11.81 3.14
C ALA A 17 6.87 -12.92 2.09
N THR A 18 6.28 -14.05 2.48
CA THR A 18 6.00 -15.16 1.56
C THR A 18 4.99 -14.73 0.49
N LEU A 19 3.86 -14.13 0.86
CA LEU A 19 2.86 -13.68 -0.11
C LEU A 19 3.43 -12.63 -1.08
N THR A 20 4.21 -11.67 -0.57
CA THR A 20 4.85 -10.64 -1.41
C THR A 20 5.86 -11.25 -2.37
N ALA A 21 6.62 -12.28 -1.95
CA ALA A 21 7.57 -12.97 -2.82
C ALA A 21 6.88 -13.70 -3.99
N HIS A 22 5.65 -14.21 -3.78
CA HIS A 22 4.89 -14.91 -4.81
C HIS A 22 4.10 -13.99 -5.74
N TYR A 23 3.43 -12.98 -5.18
CA TYR A 23 2.49 -12.13 -5.94
C TYR A 23 3.05 -10.75 -6.29
N GLY A 24 4.19 -10.37 -5.73
CA GLY A 24 4.67 -8.99 -5.72
C GLY A 24 3.79 -8.08 -4.86
N ASP A 25 4.27 -6.86 -4.59
CA ASP A 25 3.52 -5.90 -3.77
C ASP A 25 2.16 -5.56 -4.40
N LYS A 26 2.16 -5.18 -5.69
CA LYS A 26 0.94 -4.82 -6.44
C LYS A 26 -0.06 -5.96 -6.55
N GLY A 27 0.41 -7.15 -6.90
CA GLY A 27 -0.46 -8.32 -7.05
C GLY A 27 -1.10 -8.71 -5.72
N LEU A 28 -0.31 -8.68 -4.64
CA LEU A 28 -0.83 -8.94 -3.31
C LEU A 28 -1.86 -7.89 -2.86
N THR A 29 -1.62 -6.60 -3.10
CA THR A 29 -2.60 -5.56 -2.75
C THR A 29 -3.95 -5.79 -3.44
N LYS A 30 -3.96 -6.18 -4.71
CA LYS A 30 -5.21 -6.53 -5.43
C LYS A 30 -5.93 -7.74 -4.83
N ILE A 31 -5.20 -8.78 -4.43
CA ILE A 31 -5.76 -9.96 -3.77
C ILE A 31 -6.40 -9.57 -2.43
N VAL A 32 -5.69 -8.76 -1.65
CA VAL A 32 -6.15 -8.29 -0.34
C VAL A 32 -7.41 -7.43 -0.49
N GLU A 33 -7.43 -6.49 -1.43
CA GLU A 33 -8.62 -5.66 -1.71
C GLU A 33 -9.84 -6.49 -2.12
N ALA A 34 -9.65 -7.53 -2.93
CA ALA A 34 -10.73 -8.45 -3.29
C ALA A 34 -11.22 -9.25 -2.08
N ALA A 35 -10.28 -9.74 -1.25
CA ALA A 35 -10.59 -10.51 -0.04
C ALA A 35 -11.25 -9.66 1.06
N GLU A 36 -10.99 -8.35 1.12
CA GLU A 36 -11.65 -7.42 2.05
C GLU A 36 -13.15 -7.27 1.77
N ARG A 37 -13.56 -7.43 0.52
CA ARG A 37 -14.98 -7.32 0.10
C ARG A 37 -15.82 -8.55 0.44
N VAL A 38 -15.17 -9.67 0.78
CA VAL A 38 -15.85 -10.92 1.12
C VAL A 38 -15.88 -11.06 2.66
N PRO A 39 -17.06 -11.10 3.30
CA PRO A 39 -17.16 -11.08 4.77
C PRO A 39 -16.33 -12.16 5.48
N SER A 40 -16.27 -13.37 4.93
CA SER A 40 -15.52 -14.49 5.53
C SER A 40 -14.00 -14.30 5.50
N THR A 41 -13.47 -13.45 4.61
CA THR A 41 -12.03 -13.19 4.47
C THR A 41 -11.63 -11.77 4.90
N ALA A 42 -12.59 -10.88 5.18
CA ALA A 42 -12.33 -9.48 5.47
C ALA A 42 -11.36 -9.25 6.63
N THR A 43 -11.51 -10.01 7.73
CA THR A 43 -10.64 -9.87 8.91
C THR A 43 -9.19 -10.24 8.61
N ILE A 44 -8.95 -11.36 7.90
CA ILE A 44 -7.59 -11.77 7.57
C ILE A 44 -6.99 -10.86 6.50
N ALA A 45 -7.79 -10.38 5.54
CA ALA A 45 -7.35 -9.46 4.51
C ALA A 45 -6.87 -8.13 5.09
N LYS A 46 -7.65 -7.52 6.01
CA LYS A 46 -7.23 -6.30 6.74
C LYS A 46 -5.92 -6.48 7.49
N ARG A 47 -5.72 -7.63 8.13
CA ARG A 47 -4.46 -7.95 8.80
C ARG A 47 -3.30 -8.01 7.80
N VAL A 48 -3.48 -8.70 6.67
CA VAL A 48 -2.44 -8.78 5.63
C VAL A 48 -2.16 -7.41 5.02
N GLN A 49 -3.17 -6.55 4.80
CA GLN A 49 -2.99 -5.18 4.34
C GLN A 49 -2.12 -4.38 5.32
N ASN A 50 -2.40 -4.48 6.62
CA ASN A 50 -1.60 -3.81 7.65
C ASN A 50 -0.16 -4.32 7.66
N GLU A 51 0.05 -5.65 7.62
CA GLU A 51 1.40 -6.23 7.53
C GLU A 51 2.14 -5.77 6.25
N GLN A 52 1.42 -5.58 5.14
CA GLN A 52 1.96 -5.06 3.89
C GLN A 52 2.42 -3.59 4.02
N ILE A 53 1.58 -2.73 4.60
CA ILE A 53 1.89 -1.32 4.88
C ILE A 53 3.12 -1.22 5.79
N GLN A 54 3.15 -1.97 6.89
CA GLN A 54 4.27 -1.96 7.83
C GLN A 54 5.57 -2.45 7.18
N ARG A 55 5.50 -3.42 6.27
CA ARG A 55 6.66 -3.86 5.49
C ARG A 55 7.19 -2.76 4.57
N TRP A 56 6.31 -2.00 3.90
CA TRP A 56 6.72 -0.88 3.06
C TRP A 56 7.37 0.24 3.87
N LEU A 57 6.81 0.57 5.04
CA LEU A 57 7.39 1.54 5.99
C LEU A 57 8.77 1.07 6.47
N GLY A 58 8.88 -0.19 6.91
CA GLY A 58 10.16 -0.76 7.37
C GLY A 58 11.24 -0.82 6.29
N HIS A 59 10.86 -0.79 5.01
CA HIS A 59 11.78 -0.68 3.87
C HIS A 59 12.00 0.77 3.40
N GLY A 60 11.45 1.77 4.09
CA GLY A 60 11.59 3.18 3.77
C GLY A 60 11.04 3.56 2.39
N LYS A 61 9.97 2.90 1.91
CA LYS A 61 9.35 3.28 0.64
C LYS A 61 8.68 4.65 0.79
N THR A 62 8.99 5.62 -0.06
CA THR A 62 8.29 6.91 0.00
C THR A 62 6.85 6.74 -0.51
N PRO A 63 5.90 7.59 -0.08
CA PRO A 63 4.55 7.63 -0.64
C PRO A 63 4.54 7.75 -2.17
N ASP A 64 5.44 8.55 -2.76
CA ASP A 64 5.60 8.63 -4.22
C ASP A 64 5.99 7.28 -4.86
N LYS A 65 6.87 6.49 -4.23
CA LYS A 65 7.24 5.15 -4.71
C LYS A 65 6.07 4.17 -4.60
N VAL A 66 5.33 4.21 -3.49
CA VAL A 66 4.14 3.35 -3.32
C VAL A 66 3.05 3.74 -4.31
N PHE A 67 2.89 5.03 -4.62
CA PHE A 67 1.96 5.51 -5.63
C PHE A 67 2.20 4.85 -6.99
N ALA A 68 3.44 4.91 -7.49
CA ALA A 68 3.83 4.29 -8.76
C ALA A 68 3.76 2.76 -8.71
N MET A 69 4.16 2.14 -7.60
CA MET A 69 4.10 0.69 -7.42
C MET A 69 2.66 0.14 -7.49
N LEU A 70 1.67 0.94 -7.11
CA LEU A 70 0.26 0.60 -7.22
C LEU A 70 -0.36 0.99 -8.58
N ASN A 71 0.45 1.47 -9.53
CA ASN A 71 0.05 1.99 -10.84
C ASN A 71 -1.01 3.11 -10.76
N LEU A 72 -0.95 3.95 -9.72
CA LEU A 72 -1.87 5.07 -9.57
C LEU A 72 -1.52 6.24 -10.51
N ASP A 73 -0.32 6.24 -11.08
CA ASP A 73 0.14 7.13 -12.15
C ASP A 73 -0.56 6.84 -13.48
N GLU A 74 -0.83 5.57 -13.79
CA GLU A 74 -1.57 5.15 -14.98
C GLU A 74 -3.08 5.42 -14.87
N ALA A 75 -3.60 5.63 -13.66
CA ALA A 75 -5.02 5.89 -13.44
C ALA A 75 -5.47 7.25 -14.01
N GLY A 76 -4.54 8.20 -14.17
CA GLY A 76 -4.85 9.54 -14.66
C GLY A 76 -5.95 10.20 -13.84
N THR A 77 -6.94 10.78 -14.53
CA THR A 77 -8.12 11.40 -13.91
C THR A 77 -9.05 10.40 -13.20
N HIS A 78 -8.91 9.09 -13.44
CA HIS A 78 -9.69 8.04 -12.78
C HIS A 78 -9.07 7.57 -11.46
N PHE A 79 -8.07 8.28 -10.92
CA PHE A 79 -7.42 7.98 -9.64
C PHE A 79 -8.43 7.66 -8.52
N PHE A 80 -9.47 8.48 -8.37
CA PHE A 80 -10.49 8.30 -7.33
C PHE A 80 -11.44 7.11 -7.57
N MET A 81 -11.37 6.46 -8.72
CA MET A 81 -12.14 5.24 -9.02
C MET A 81 -11.34 3.96 -8.70
N HIS A 82 -10.02 4.08 -8.52
CA HIS A 82 -9.16 2.94 -8.25
C HIS A 82 -9.18 2.56 -6.76
N PRO A 83 -9.47 1.30 -6.40
CA PRO A 83 -9.48 0.89 -4.99
C PRO A 83 -8.10 1.02 -4.32
N GLN A 84 -7.02 0.98 -5.11
CA GLN A 84 -5.65 1.16 -4.65
C GLN A 84 -5.39 2.55 -4.05
N MET A 85 -6.21 3.55 -4.37
CA MET A 85 -6.08 4.89 -3.79
C MET A 85 -6.29 4.85 -2.27
N ASN A 86 -7.21 4.02 -1.76
CA ASN A 86 -7.48 3.91 -0.32
C ASN A 86 -6.25 3.35 0.43
N THR A 87 -5.64 2.31 -0.14
CA THR A 87 -4.42 1.71 0.39
C THR A 87 -3.28 2.73 0.41
N TRP A 88 -3.15 3.55 -0.64
CA TRP A 88 -2.13 4.58 -0.75
C TRP A 88 -2.33 5.75 0.23
N VAL A 89 -3.57 6.23 0.40
CA VAL A 89 -3.89 7.30 1.37
C VAL A 89 -3.54 6.83 2.78
N LYS A 90 -4.00 5.64 3.17
CA LYS A 90 -3.68 5.04 4.48
C LYS A 90 -2.17 4.88 4.68
N TYR A 91 -1.45 4.43 3.66
CA TYR A 91 0.01 4.32 3.71
C TYR A 91 0.68 5.68 3.96
N THR A 92 0.21 6.71 3.26
CA THR A 92 0.75 8.08 3.37
C THR A 92 0.51 8.66 4.76
N ASP A 93 -0.67 8.44 5.34
CA ASP A 93 -0.96 8.84 6.72
C ASP A 93 -0.02 8.16 7.73
N ASP A 94 0.22 6.84 7.59
CA ASP A 94 1.12 6.12 8.47
C ASP A 94 2.59 6.51 8.24
N PHE A 95 2.98 6.84 7.01
CA PHE A 95 4.30 7.37 6.68
C PHE A 95 4.52 8.74 7.34
N ASN A 96 3.58 9.67 7.22
CA ASN A 96 3.70 11.00 7.84
C ASN A 96 3.78 10.92 9.37
N LYS A 97 3.07 9.97 10.00
CA LYS A 97 3.20 9.71 11.45
C LYS A 97 4.58 9.19 11.82
N ALA A 98 5.18 8.34 10.98
CA ALA A 98 6.51 7.78 11.20
C ALA A 98 7.65 8.75 10.87
N TYR A 99 7.40 9.71 9.97
CA TYR A 99 8.37 10.69 9.46
C TYR A 99 7.75 12.11 9.49
N PRO A 100 7.62 12.75 10.68
CA PRO A 100 6.88 14.00 10.86
C PRO A 100 7.43 15.17 10.03
N ASP A 101 8.73 15.16 9.72
CA ASP A 101 9.40 16.24 8.97
C ASP A 101 9.11 16.20 7.45
N THR A 102 8.31 15.24 6.99
CA THR A 102 8.15 14.97 5.55
C THR A 102 6.74 15.17 5.01
N GLU A 103 5.85 15.86 5.73
CA GLU A 103 4.40 15.97 5.47
C GLU A 103 4.02 15.89 3.97
N ILE A 104 3.63 14.69 3.54
CA ILE A 104 3.17 14.42 2.18
C ILE A 104 1.64 14.40 2.20
N THR A 105 1.02 15.33 1.49
CA THR A 105 -0.44 15.37 1.36
C THR A 105 -0.88 14.76 0.03
N LEU A 106 -2.13 14.24 -0.02
CA LEU A 106 -2.77 13.81 -1.27
C LEU A 106 -2.66 14.91 -2.34
N LEU A 107 -2.95 16.15 -1.97
CA LEU A 107 -2.89 17.30 -2.87
C LEU A 107 -1.48 17.51 -3.42
N SER A 108 -0.45 17.48 -2.57
CA SER A 108 0.95 17.66 -3.02
C SER A 108 1.38 16.61 -4.05
N VAL A 109 0.84 15.39 -3.97
CA VAL A 109 1.17 14.28 -4.86
C VAL A 109 0.41 14.40 -6.18
N LEU A 110 -0.87 14.82 -6.13
CA LEU A 110 -1.67 15.08 -7.32
C LEU A 110 -1.15 16.29 -8.10
N SER A 111 -0.82 17.40 -7.44
CA SER A 111 -0.27 18.61 -8.07
C SER A 111 1.08 18.40 -8.75
N LYS A 112 1.86 17.38 -8.36
CA LYS A 112 3.09 16.98 -9.06
C LYS A 112 2.82 16.26 -10.40
N ARG A 113 1.62 15.73 -10.61
CA ARG A 113 1.26 14.83 -11.72
C ARG A 113 0.25 15.43 -12.67
N PHE A 114 -0.62 16.29 -12.15
CA PHE A 114 -1.73 16.88 -12.88
C PHE A 114 -1.67 18.40 -12.77
N LYS A 115 -2.13 19.09 -13.82
CA LYS A 115 -2.36 20.54 -13.77
C LYS A 115 -3.41 20.85 -12.70
N GLU A 116 -3.32 22.02 -12.08
CA GLU A 116 -4.24 22.45 -11.02
C GLU A 116 -5.72 22.35 -11.45
N GLU A 117 -6.04 22.81 -12.66
CA GLU A 117 -7.38 22.69 -13.27
C GLU A 117 -7.88 21.23 -13.30
N THR A 118 -6.99 20.29 -13.62
CA THR A 118 -7.29 18.85 -13.64
C THR A 118 -7.49 18.31 -12.24
N VAL A 119 -6.66 18.73 -11.26
CA VAL A 119 -6.81 18.32 -9.86
C VAL A 119 -8.18 18.75 -9.31
N VAL A 120 -8.62 19.98 -9.61
CA VAL A 120 -9.95 20.47 -9.21
C VAL A 120 -11.08 19.66 -9.84
N GLN A 121 -10.95 19.24 -11.10
CA GLN A 121 -11.95 18.40 -11.78
C GLN A 121 -12.02 16.96 -11.25
N MET A 122 -10.95 16.48 -10.60
CA MET A 122 -10.90 15.14 -10.03
C MET A 122 -11.56 15.07 -8.64
N LEU A 123 -11.68 16.19 -7.92
CA LEU A 123 -12.27 16.30 -6.58
C LEU A 123 -13.80 16.45 -6.63
#